data_AF-D6RLL5-F1
#
_entry.id   AF-D6RLL5-F1
#
_cell.length_a   1.000
_cell.length_b   1.000
_cell.length_c   1.000
_cell.angle_alpha   90.00
_cell.angle_beta   90.00
_cell.angle_gamma   90.00
#
_symmetry.space_group_name_H-M   'P 1'
#
loop_
_entity.id
_entity.type
_entity.pdbx_description
1 polymer ?
#
loop_
_entity_poly.entity_id
_entity_poly.type
_entity_poly.pdbx_seq_one_letter_code
_entity_poly.pdbx_strand_id
1 'polypeptide(L)'
;MTVLTNGLVCFTNCFLAQEDGSLAKKDLWIDEMNGLIVDPNKTFFERKLRPDRTIDLDGNILSPGLLDIQINGAYGFDFSVYENDDNAYRQGLKTVAEKIVETGVTSLLPTIITQEKALYPKLLGLLRPFSAPGSATLLGWHAEGPFLEFTKRGAHAPPFLRFAPDGFKSFEDVYGPENLIEKEDWVMNEGQDIGIRMITAAPEVPGVLDAIPTLRNRGIVFSIGHSNARTEVAMAAVRKGANLITHLFNAMPQFHHRDPSIIGLLGASPHCDASGPTALAYVTCDPAHTIQLERGATSPTSSNGFNGSFNHSASASSNASGTSPDRGPHNEWTSQGHTMASSLMEFIATRTPSGSLTLLISMDAFWSPMP
;
A
#
# COMPACT_ATOMS: atom_id res chain seq x y z
N MET A 1 -5.33 40.88 -21.02
CA MET A 1 -5.34 40.43 -19.61
C MET A 1 -5.72 38.97 -19.63
N THR A 2 -4.77 38.08 -19.39
CA THR A 2 -5.05 36.65 -19.18
C THR A 2 -5.74 36.53 -17.83
N VAL A 3 -7.00 36.13 -17.81
CA VAL A 3 -7.69 35.84 -16.54
C VAL A 3 -6.97 34.63 -15.95
N LEU A 4 -6.36 34.81 -14.78
CA LEU A 4 -5.77 33.71 -14.04
C LEU A 4 -6.91 32.79 -13.60
N THR A 5 -6.89 31.55 -14.09
CA THR A 5 -7.78 30.49 -13.62
C THR A 5 -7.46 30.16 -12.17
N ASN A 6 -8.47 29.91 -11.37
CA ASN A 6 -8.37 29.44 -9.99
C ASN A 6 -8.20 27.91 -9.90
N GLY A 7 -8.21 27.20 -11.04
CA GLY A 7 -7.99 25.76 -11.14
C GLY A 7 -9.12 24.89 -10.58
N LEU A 8 -10.24 25.48 -10.16
CA LEU A 8 -11.37 24.73 -9.61
C LEU A 8 -12.25 24.18 -10.73
N VAL A 9 -12.48 22.86 -10.69
CA VAL A 9 -13.37 22.14 -11.59
C VAL A 9 -14.51 21.51 -10.79
N CYS A 10 -15.74 21.66 -11.27
CA CYS A 10 -16.91 20.99 -10.72
C CYS A 10 -17.41 19.91 -11.67
N PHE A 11 -17.55 18.69 -11.16
CA PHE A 11 -18.28 17.61 -11.79
C PHE A 11 -19.72 17.65 -11.30
N THR A 12 -20.67 17.79 -12.23
CA THR A 12 -22.10 17.88 -11.90
C THR A 12 -22.90 16.80 -12.60
N ASN A 13 -24.17 16.65 -12.19
CA ASN A 13 -25.11 15.68 -12.71
C ASN A 13 -24.50 14.27 -12.73
N CYS A 14 -23.94 13.85 -11.60
CA CYS A 14 -23.28 12.56 -11.47
C CYS A 14 -23.70 11.83 -10.19
N PHE A 15 -23.37 10.53 -10.14
CA PHE A 15 -23.50 9.71 -8.95
C PHE A 15 -22.10 9.38 -8.42
N LEU A 16 -21.80 9.84 -7.21
CA LEU A 16 -20.53 9.56 -6.55
C LEU A 16 -20.59 8.18 -5.87
N ALA A 17 -19.67 7.30 -6.24
CA ALA A 17 -19.47 6.05 -5.52
C ALA A 17 -19.01 6.32 -4.07
N GLN A 18 -19.69 5.71 -3.10
CA GLN A 18 -19.37 5.83 -1.69
C GLN A 18 -18.66 4.57 -1.17
N GLU A 19 -17.97 4.69 -0.03
CA GLU A 19 -17.24 3.58 0.60
C GLU A 19 -18.16 2.40 0.99
N ASP A 20 -19.43 2.67 1.30
CA ASP A 20 -20.43 1.65 1.63
C ASP A 20 -21.03 0.96 0.39
N GLY A 21 -20.54 1.30 -0.81
CA GLY A 21 -21.03 0.77 -2.10
C GLY A 21 -22.29 1.48 -2.62
N SER A 22 -22.81 2.49 -1.92
CA SER A 22 -23.94 3.28 -2.40
C SER A 22 -23.53 4.32 -3.44
N LEU A 23 -24.54 4.87 -4.14
CA LEU A 23 -24.38 5.92 -5.14
C LEU A 23 -25.09 7.19 -4.68
N ALA A 24 -24.35 8.26 -4.43
CA ALA A 24 -24.89 9.54 -3.99
C ALA A 24 -24.96 10.54 -5.14
N LYS A 25 -26.15 11.07 -5.44
CA LYS A 25 -26.30 12.15 -6.43
C LYS A 25 -25.80 13.47 -5.84
N LYS A 26 -24.56 13.85 -6.16
CA LYS A 26 -23.87 15.03 -5.63
C LYS A 26 -22.85 15.55 -6.66
N ASP A 27 -22.54 16.83 -6.58
CA ASP A 27 -21.43 17.41 -7.32
C ASP A 27 -20.10 17.12 -6.59
N LEU A 28 -19.01 16.99 -7.34
CA LEU A 28 -17.65 16.87 -6.81
C LEU A 28 -16.81 18.04 -7.30
N TRP A 29 -16.14 18.73 -6.37
CA TRP A 29 -15.24 19.82 -6.70
C TRP A 29 -13.81 19.37 -6.52
N ILE A 30 -12.95 19.74 -7.46
CA ILE A 30 -11.52 19.52 -7.35
C ILE A 30 -10.73 20.80 -7.61
N ASP A 31 -9.56 20.88 -6.99
CA ASP A 31 -8.51 21.83 -7.29
C ASP A 31 -7.47 21.12 -8.16
N GLU A 32 -7.54 21.36 -9.47
CA GLU A 32 -6.71 20.65 -10.46
C GLU A 32 -5.23 21.06 -10.41
N MET A 33 -4.91 22.20 -9.78
CA MET A 33 -3.54 22.67 -9.63
C MET A 33 -2.83 21.97 -8.47
N ASN A 34 -3.56 21.68 -7.40
CA ASN A 34 -3.01 21.00 -6.21
C ASN A 34 -3.29 19.50 -6.18
N GLY A 35 -4.15 19.04 -7.08
CA GLY A 35 -4.50 17.63 -7.16
C GLY A 35 -5.46 17.17 -6.06
N LEU A 36 -6.34 18.04 -5.55
CA LEU A 36 -7.13 17.78 -4.34
C LEU A 36 -8.63 17.81 -4.62
N ILE A 37 -9.38 16.88 -4.02
CA ILE A 37 -10.83 17.00 -3.85
C ILE A 37 -11.08 18.03 -2.76
N VAL A 38 -11.92 19.01 -3.03
CA VAL A 38 -12.20 20.12 -2.11
C VAL A 38 -13.65 20.10 -1.66
N ASP A 39 -13.89 20.51 -0.41
CA ASP A 39 -15.24 20.72 0.11
C ASP A 39 -15.89 21.92 -0.61
N PRO A 40 -17.01 21.74 -1.33
CA PRO A 40 -17.69 22.81 -2.04
C PRO A 40 -18.18 23.93 -1.12
N ASN A 41 -18.68 23.60 0.09
CA ASN A 41 -19.20 24.57 1.03
C ASN A 41 -18.07 25.45 1.58
N LYS A 42 -16.96 24.85 2.03
CA LYS A 42 -15.81 25.64 2.50
C LYS A 42 -15.23 26.49 1.38
N THR A 43 -15.09 25.92 0.19
CA THR A 43 -14.54 26.63 -0.98
C THR A 43 -15.42 27.81 -1.40
N PHE A 44 -16.74 27.65 -1.35
CA PHE A 44 -17.68 28.70 -1.72
C PHE A 44 -17.86 29.76 -0.62
N PHE A 45 -18.13 29.36 0.63
CA PHE A 45 -18.49 30.31 1.69
C PHE A 45 -17.28 30.95 2.36
N GLU A 46 -16.21 30.19 2.60
CA GLU A 46 -15.03 30.69 3.31
C GLU A 46 -14.04 31.31 2.33
N ARG A 47 -13.68 30.58 1.26
CA ARG A 47 -12.71 31.06 0.26
C ARG A 47 -13.33 32.00 -0.78
N LYS A 48 -14.67 32.06 -0.89
CA LYS A 48 -15.40 32.87 -1.88
C LYS A 48 -15.00 32.56 -3.33
N LEU A 49 -14.62 31.31 -3.59
CA LEU A 49 -14.25 30.83 -4.91
C LEU A 49 -15.38 30.02 -5.53
N ARG A 50 -15.45 30.04 -6.87
CA ARG A 50 -16.35 29.21 -7.66
C ARG A 50 -15.54 28.44 -8.70
N PRO A 51 -16.01 27.27 -9.14
CA PRO A 51 -15.40 26.55 -10.24
C PRO A 51 -15.32 27.41 -11.49
N ASP A 52 -14.15 27.50 -12.09
CA ASP A 52 -13.96 28.14 -13.40
C ASP A 52 -14.46 27.24 -14.53
N ARG A 53 -14.50 25.93 -14.29
CA ARG A 53 -15.00 24.91 -15.20
C ARG A 53 -16.05 24.05 -14.52
N THR A 54 -17.13 23.77 -15.23
CA THR A 54 -18.14 22.78 -14.83
C THR A 54 -18.27 21.75 -15.93
N ILE A 55 -18.23 20.47 -15.56
CA ILE A 55 -18.32 19.33 -16.46
C ILE A 55 -19.57 18.54 -16.05
N ASP A 56 -20.57 18.52 -16.92
CA ASP A 56 -21.75 17.68 -16.78
C ASP A 56 -21.38 16.23 -17.14
N LEU A 57 -21.66 15.28 -16.25
CA LEU A 57 -21.39 13.87 -16.45
C LEU A 57 -22.59 13.08 -16.95
N ASP A 58 -23.66 13.73 -17.42
CA ASP A 58 -24.81 13.10 -18.08
C ASP A 58 -25.48 11.99 -17.24
N GLY A 59 -25.48 12.14 -15.91
CA GLY A 59 -26.04 11.17 -14.98
C GLY A 59 -25.17 9.93 -14.77
N ASN A 60 -23.92 9.93 -15.22
CA ASN A 60 -23.00 8.80 -15.05
C ASN A 60 -22.41 8.73 -13.63
N ILE A 61 -21.72 7.61 -13.37
CA ILE A 61 -21.01 7.36 -12.11
C ILE A 61 -19.63 7.99 -12.18
N LEU A 62 -19.25 8.66 -11.09
CA LEU A 62 -17.91 9.15 -10.83
C LEU A 62 -17.37 8.37 -9.62
N SER A 63 -16.22 7.72 -9.79
CA SER A 63 -15.54 6.97 -8.74
C SER A 63 -14.08 7.41 -8.60
N PRO A 64 -13.41 7.07 -7.49
CA PRO A 64 -11.96 7.07 -7.45
C PRO A 64 -11.40 6.28 -8.64
N GLY A 65 -10.24 6.71 -9.15
CA GLY A 65 -9.51 5.97 -10.16
C GLY A 65 -9.10 4.58 -9.66
N LEU A 66 -9.06 3.61 -10.58
CA LEU A 66 -8.75 2.23 -10.22
C LEU A 66 -7.26 2.06 -9.92
N LEU A 67 -6.96 1.21 -8.94
CA LEU A 67 -5.61 0.78 -8.61
C LEU A 67 -5.40 -0.66 -9.10
N ASP A 68 -4.49 -0.86 -10.04
CA ASP A 68 -4.12 -2.19 -10.49
C ASP A 68 -2.83 -2.66 -9.80
N ILE A 69 -2.98 -3.50 -8.79
CA ILE A 69 -1.86 -3.97 -7.96
C ILE A 69 -1.17 -5.21 -8.52
N GLN A 70 -1.68 -5.81 -9.62
CA GLN A 70 -1.05 -6.97 -10.24
C GLN A 70 -1.27 -6.97 -11.77
N ILE A 71 -0.32 -6.36 -12.49
CA ILE A 71 -0.30 -6.31 -13.95
C ILE A 71 1.11 -6.57 -14.48
N ASN A 72 1.27 -7.60 -15.32
CA ASN A 72 2.59 -8.00 -15.85
C ASN A 72 3.03 -7.18 -17.07
N GLY A 73 2.09 -6.52 -17.73
CA GLY A 73 2.32 -5.75 -18.94
C GLY A 73 1.02 -5.34 -19.62
N ALA A 74 1.10 -4.38 -20.53
CA ALA A 74 -0.03 -3.92 -21.33
C ALA A 74 0.44 -3.31 -22.65
N TYR A 75 -0.48 -3.20 -23.62
CA TYR A 75 -0.23 -2.52 -24.90
C TYR A 75 1.04 -2.99 -25.65
N GLY A 76 1.35 -4.29 -25.55
CA GLY A 76 2.51 -4.89 -26.22
C GLY A 76 3.84 -4.75 -25.46
N PHE A 77 3.84 -4.20 -24.25
CA PHE A 77 5.00 -4.11 -23.37
C PHE A 77 4.83 -5.03 -22.15
N ASP A 78 5.84 -5.88 -21.89
CA ASP A 78 5.92 -6.78 -20.72
C ASP A 78 7.01 -6.26 -19.78
N PHE A 79 6.65 -6.02 -18.51
CA PHE A 79 7.58 -5.43 -17.55
C PHE A 79 8.75 -6.35 -17.21
N SER A 80 8.59 -7.66 -17.39
CA SER A 80 9.62 -8.67 -17.08
C SER A 80 10.59 -8.91 -18.24
N VAL A 81 10.34 -8.35 -19.41
CA VAL A 81 11.18 -8.53 -20.61
C VAL A 81 12.09 -7.33 -20.80
N TYR A 82 13.39 -7.58 -20.79
CA TYR A 82 14.42 -6.55 -21.03
C TYR A 82 15.32 -6.94 -22.19
N GLU A 83 15.33 -6.11 -23.22
CA GLU A 83 16.06 -6.35 -24.48
C GLU A 83 17.39 -5.56 -24.55
N ASN A 84 18.01 -5.27 -23.41
CA ASN A 84 19.28 -4.52 -23.31
C ASN A 84 19.24 -3.08 -23.85
N ASP A 85 18.05 -2.45 -23.86
CA ASP A 85 17.86 -1.05 -24.21
C ASP A 85 17.01 -0.34 -23.14
N ASP A 86 17.66 0.48 -22.32
CA ASP A 86 17.01 1.24 -21.24
C ASP A 86 16.02 2.28 -21.77
N ASN A 87 16.30 2.89 -22.92
CA ASN A 87 15.44 3.93 -23.48
C ASN A 87 14.17 3.30 -24.04
N ALA A 88 14.30 2.19 -24.77
CA ALA A 88 13.16 1.43 -25.25
C ALA A 88 12.28 0.93 -24.08
N TYR A 89 12.90 0.42 -23.02
CA TYR A 89 12.18 -0.04 -21.83
C TYR A 89 11.40 1.10 -21.14
N ARG A 90 12.05 2.25 -20.91
CA ARG A 90 11.40 3.43 -20.32
C ARG A 90 10.27 3.97 -21.20
N GLN A 91 10.44 3.94 -22.53
CA GLN A 91 9.40 4.35 -23.46
C GLN A 91 8.20 3.39 -23.44
N GLY A 92 8.44 2.08 -23.34
CA GLY A 92 7.39 1.07 -23.16
C GLY A 92 6.59 1.30 -21.88
N LEU A 93 7.30 1.51 -20.76
CA LEU A 93 6.69 1.82 -19.47
C LEU A 93 5.81 3.07 -19.51
N LYS A 94 6.32 4.15 -20.12
CA LYS A 94 5.58 5.39 -20.35
C LYS A 94 4.33 5.15 -21.21
N THR A 95 4.46 4.37 -22.28
CA THR A 95 3.33 4.02 -23.15
C THR A 95 2.23 3.28 -22.39
N VAL A 96 2.59 2.37 -21.46
CA VAL A 96 1.60 1.72 -20.61
C VAL A 96 0.91 2.73 -19.70
N ALA A 97 1.68 3.59 -19.02
CA ALA A 97 1.13 4.59 -18.10
C ALA A 97 0.18 5.57 -18.80
N GLU A 98 0.52 6.07 -19.99
CA GLU A 98 -0.28 7.00 -20.80
C GLU A 98 -1.58 6.37 -21.32
N LYS A 99 -1.60 5.06 -21.57
CA LYS A 99 -2.74 4.39 -22.22
C LYS A 99 -3.66 3.67 -21.24
N ILE A 100 -3.13 3.10 -20.16
CA ILE A 100 -3.92 2.29 -19.23
C ILE A 100 -5.03 3.10 -18.56
N VAL A 101 -4.84 4.40 -18.44
CA VAL A 101 -5.83 5.34 -17.94
C VAL A 101 -7.12 5.36 -18.77
N GLU A 102 -7.08 5.02 -20.07
CA GLU A 102 -8.26 4.81 -20.93
C GLU A 102 -9.16 3.65 -20.45
N THR A 103 -8.65 2.78 -19.58
CA THR A 103 -9.40 1.70 -18.94
C THR A 103 -9.87 2.06 -17.53
N GLY A 104 -9.41 3.21 -17.03
CA GLY A 104 -9.78 3.73 -15.73
C GLY A 104 -8.79 3.50 -14.60
N VAL A 105 -7.69 2.81 -14.90
CA VAL A 105 -6.58 2.63 -13.96
C VAL A 105 -5.78 3.91 -13.88
N THR A 106 -5.74 4.52 -12.70
CA THR A 106 -5.01 5.77 -12.46
C THR A 106 -3.72 5.54 -11.70
N SER A 107 -3.53 4.36 -11.10
CA SER A 107 -2.23 3.96 -10.59
C SER A 107 -2.06 2.45 -10.64
N LEU A 108 -0.82 2.00 -10.76
CA LEU A 108 -0.50 0.59 -10.87
C LEU A 108 0.78 0.20 -10.14
N LEU A 109 0.89 -1.10 -9.86
CA LEU A 109 2.13 -1.78 -9.51
C LEU A 109 2.56 -2.68 -10.68
N PRO A 110 3.50 -2.24 -11.53
CA PRO A 110 4.13 -3.11 -12.51
C PRO A 110 4.64 -4.38 -11.83
N THR A 111 4.21 -5.52 -12.36
CA THR A 111 4.48 -6.83 -11.75
C THR A 111 5.56 -7.56 -12.52
N ILE A 112 6.69 -7.78 -11.87
CA ILE A 112 7.78 -8.61 -12.39
C ILE A 112 7.55 -10.06 -11.94
N ILE A 113 7.49 -10.99 -12.89
CA ILE A 113 7.41 -12.42 -12.60
C ILE A 113 8.81 -13.01 -12.37
N THR A 114 8.88 -14.29 -12.00
CA THR A 114 10.13 -15.04 -11.83
C THR A 114 11.08 -14.85 -13.01
N GLN A 115 12.18 -14.13 -12.78
CA GLN A 115 13.25 -13.85 -13.74
C GLN A 115 14.61 -14.37 -13.28
N GLU A 116 15.59 -14.31 -14.18
CA GLU A 116 16.99 -14.59 -13.84
C GLU A 116 17.47 -13.64 -12.73
N LYS A 117 18.19 -14.20 -11.74
CA LYS A 117 18.68 -13.45 -10.56
C LYS A 117 19.41 -12.16 -10.95
N ALA A 118 20.25 -12.20 -11.99
CA ALA A 118 21.05 -11.07 -12.42
C ALA A 118 20.21 -9.92 -13.01
N LEU A 119 18.97 -10.19 -13.44
CA LEU A 119 18.13 -9.21 -14.12
C LEU A 119 17.28 -8.38 -13.15
N TYR A 120 16.98 -8.88 -11.94
CA TYR A 120 16.17 -8.15 -10.96
C TYR A 120 16.73 -6.76 -10.66
N PRO A 121 17.99 -6.58 -10.21
CA PRO A 121 18.47 -5.22 -9.86
C PRO A 121 18.35 -4.23 -11.03
N LYS A 122 18.50 -4.71 -12.27
CA LYS A 122 18.36 -3.90 -13.47
C LYS A 122 16.90 -3.49 -13.71
N LEU A 123 15.98 -4.45 -13.75
CA LEU A 123 14.55 -4.20 -13.97
C LEU A 123 13.97 -3.31 -12.87
N LEU A 124 14.29 -3.63 -11.61
CA LEU A 124 13.79 -2.90 -10.45
C LEU A 124 14.32 -1.45 -10.45
N GLY A 125 15.56 -1.23 -10.86
CA GLY A 125 16.09 0.12 -11.05
C GLY A 125 15.40 0.92 -12.18
N LEU A 126 14.85 0.26 -13.20
CA LEU A 126 14.11 0.90 -14.29
C LEU A 126 12.64 1.17 -13.92
N LEU A 127 12.05 0.37 -13.03
CA LEU A 127 10.65 0.44 -12.60
C LEU A 127 10.41 1.37 -11.40
N ARG A 128 11.34 2.29 -11.14
CA ARG A 128 11.16 3.31 -10.10
C ARG A 128 9.83 4.05 -10.26
N PRO A 129 9.17 4.42 -9.15
CA PRO A 129 7.94 5.16 -9.22
C PRO A 129 8.09 6.43 -10.03
N PHE A 130 7.04 6.74 -10.79
CA PHE A 130 6.91 8.03 -11.44
C PHE A 130 5.44 8.36 -11.61
N SER A 131 5.20 9.67 -11.73
CA SER A 131 3.94 10.23 -12.16
C SER A 131 4.24 11.17 -13.33
N ALA A 132 3.35 11.19 -14.31
CA ALA A 132 3.44 12.09 -15.45
C ALA A 132 2.03 12.60 -15.77
N PRO A 133 1.89 13.88 -16.21
CA PRO A 133 0.61 14.40 -16.66
C PRO A 133 -0.06 13.48 -17.69
N GLY A 134 -1.35 13.21 -17.49
CA GLY A 134 -2.12 12.35 -18.38
C GLY A 134 -1.78 10.87 -18.36
N SER A 135 -1.05 10.42 -17.35
CA SER A 135 -0.65 9.02 -17.20
C SER A 135 -1.08 8.46 -15.85
N ALA A 136 -1.14 7.13 -15.76
CA ALA A 136 -1.28 6.45 -14.49
C ALA A 136 0.02 6.56 -13.69
N THR A 137 -0.11 6.73 -12.38
CA THR A 137 1.03 6.76 -11.46
C THR A 137 1.55 5.35 -11.20
N LEU A 138 2.86 5.16 -11.34
CA LEU A 138 3.51 3.92 -10.92
C LEU A 138 3.92 4.09 -9.46
N LEU A 139 3.34 3.28 -8.56
CA LEU A 139 3.51 3.44 -7.11
C LEU A 139 4.74 2.71 -6.52
N GLY A 140 5.50 2.06 -7.40
CA GLY A 140 6.53 1.06 -7.11
C GLY A 140 6.16 -0.22 -7.84
N TRP A 141 6.73 -1.36 -7.45
CA TRP A 141 6.50 -2.61 -8.17
C TRP A 141 6.12 -3.77 -7.26
N HIS A 142 5.53 -4.77 -7.90
CA HIS A 142 5.17 -6.05 -7.32
C HIS A 142 6.16 -7.11 -7.85
N ALA A 143 6.87 -7.78 -6.95
CA ALA A 143 7.68 -8.95 -7.30
C ALA A 143 6.86 -10.23 -7.10
N GLU A 144 6.48 -10.89 -8.19
CA GLU A 144 5.78 -12.17 -8.17
C GLU A 144 6.78 -13.33 -8.34
N GLY A 145 7.33 -13.83 -7.23
CA GLY A 145 8.45 -14.76 -7.22
C GLY A 145 9.82 -14.07 -7.14
N PRO A 146 10.92 -14.84 -7.07
CA PRO A 146 11.04 -16.23 -7.55
C PRO A 146 10.83 -17.31 -6.48
N PHE A 147 10.47 -16.94 -5.25
CA PHE A 147 10.29 -17.85 -4.12
C PHE A 147 8.92 -18.55 -4.14
N LEU A 148 8.65 -19.30 -5.20
CA LEU A 148 7.36 -19.93 -5.47
C LEU A 148 7.46 -21.46 -5.42
N GLU A 149 6.32 -22.12 -5.19
CA GLU A 149 6.24 -23.58 -5.17
C GLU A 149 6.22 -24.15 -6.60
N PHE A 150 7.13 -25.10 -6.87
CA PHE A 150 7.37 -25.64 -8.21
C PHE A 150 6.11 -26.25 -8.84
N THR A 151 5.32 -26.97 -8.04
CA THR A 151 4.06 -27.59 -8.50
C THR A 151 2.97 -26.57 -8.83
N LYS A 152 3.11 -25.33 -8.34
CA LYS A 152 2.19 -24.21 -8.53
C LYS A 152 2.80 -23.05 -9.30
N ARG A 153 3.92 -23.27 -10.00
CA ARG A 153 4.63 -22.24 -10.77
C ARG A 153 3.81 -21.57 -11.88
N GLY A 154 2.77 -22.20 -12.42
CA GLY A 154 2.03 -21.65 -13.56
C GLY A 154 2.97 -21.31 -14.74
N ALA A 155 2.95 -20.05 -15.18
CA ALA A 155 3.79 -19.52 -16.26
C ALA A 155 5.24 -19.17 -15.84
N HIS A 156 5.58 -19.27 -14.55
CA HIS A 156 6.90 -18.90 -14.05
C HIS A 156 7.96 -19.92 -14.51
N ALA A 157 9.08 -19.39 -15.01
CA ALA A 157 10.15 -20.20 -15.59
C ALA A 157 10.82 -21.10 -14.54
N PRO A 158 10.74 -22.44 -14.66
CA PRO A 158 11.27 -23.37 -13.66
C PRO A 158 12.76 -23.17 -13.28
N PRO A 159 13.68 -22.89 -14.22
CA PRO A 159 15.11 -22.71 -13.89
C PRO A 159 15.40 -21.53 -12.98
N PHE A 160 14.48 -20.57 -12.89
CA PHE A 160 14.66 -19.34 -12.13
C PHE A 160 13.97 -19.35 -10.77
N LEU A 161 13.21 -20.39 -10.45
CA LEU A 161 12.68 -20.57 -9.10
C LEU A 161 13.82 -20.71 -8.09
N ARG A 162 13.59 -20.19 -6.89
CA ARG A 162 14.59 -20.15 -5.81
C ARG A 162 13.94 -20.53 -4.48
N PHE A 163 14.75 -21.06 -3.59
CA PHE A 163 14.45 -21.15 -2.16
C PHE A 163 15.05 -19.95 -1.42
N ALA A 164 14.67 -19.75 -0.17
CA ALA A 164 15.19 -18.67 0.67
C ALA A 164 15.95 -19.22 1.89
N PRO A 165 17.05 -19.99 1.71
CA PRO A 165 17.72 -20.70 2.80
C PRO A 165 18.19 -19.78 3.94
N ASP A 166 18.46 -18.50 3.65
CA ASP A 166 18.91 -17.49 4.62
C ASP A 166 17.76 -16.52 5.02
N GLY A 167 16.52 -16.95 4.86
CA GLY A 167 15.33 -16.16 5.15
C GLY A 167 15.31 -14.85 4.36
N PHE A 168 15.14 -13.73 5.07
CA PHE A 168 15.09 -12.39 4.47
C PHE A 168 16.35 -12.05 3.66
N LYS A 169 17.54 -12.51 4.07
CA LYS A 169 18.78 -12.22 3.33
C LYS A 169 18.75 -12.80 1.91
N SER A 170 18.07 -13.91 1.69
CA SER A 170 17.88 -14.45 0.34
C SER A 170 17.05 -13.52 -0.55
N PHE A 171 16.14 -12.73 0.01
CA PHE A 171 15.37 -11.72 -0.73
C PHE A 171 16.28 -10.55 -1.12
N GLU A 172 17.13 -10.08 -0.20
CA GLU A 172 18.16 -9.06 -0.51
C GLU A 172 19.11 -9.55 -1.60
N ASP A 173 19.57 -10.79 -1.51
CA ASP A 173 20.48 -11.38 -2.50
C ASP A 173 19.87 -11.44 -3.90
N VAL A 174 18.55 -11.63 -4.02
CA VAL A 174 17.85 -11.74 -5.30
C VAL A 174 17.45 -10.37 -5.85
N TYR A 175 16.81 -9.54 -5.03
CA TYR A 175 16.25 -8.27 -5.51
C TYR A 175 17.24 -7.11 -5.43
N GLY A 176 18.27 -7.21 -4.61
CA GLY A 176 19.15 -6.10 -4.23
C GLY A 176 18.57 -5.35 -3.02
N PRO A 177 19.36 -5.12 -1.96
CA PRO A 177 18.89 -4.45 -0.74
C PRO A 177 18.36 -3.04 -1.01
N GLU A 178 18.96 -2.31 -1.97
CA GLU A 178 18.57 -0.97 -2.41
C GLU A 178 17.21 -0.92 -3.12
N ASN A 179 16.72 -2.08 -3.57
CA ASN A 179 15.45 -2.20 -4.27
C ASN A 179 14.31 -2.63 -3.34
N LEU A 180 14.55 -2.71 -2.03
CA LEU A 180 13.52 -3.00 -1.03
C LEU A 180 13.23 -1.73 -0.24
N ILE A 181 11.95 -1.41 -0.03
CA ILE A 181 11.58 -0.27 0.81
C ILE A 181 11.99 -0.51 2.27
N GLU A 182 12.23 0.56 3.01
CA GLU A 182 12.58 0.53 4.45
C GLU A 182 11.41 0.92 5.37
N LYS A 183 10.37 1.54 4.80
CA LYS A 183 9.19 2.01 5.54
C LYS A 183 7.96 1.98 4.65
N GLU A 184 6.80 1.81 5.28
CA GLU A 184 5.49 1.91 4.63
C GLU A 184 5.16 3.39 4.33
N ASP A 185 5.73 3.92 3.26
CA ASP A 185 5.48 5.28 2.77
C ASP A 185 4.94 5.23 1.35
N TRP A 186 3.62 5.33 1.20
CA TRP A 186 2.92 5.33 -0.08
C TRP A 186 2.82 6.73 -0.70
N VAL A 187 3.37 7.76 -0.05
CA VAL A 187 3.39 9.12 -0.57
C VAL A 187 4.52 9.25 -1.57
N MET A 188 4.17 9.78 -2.75
CA MET A 188 5.14 10.09 -3.80
C MET A 188 5.84 11.40 -3.44
N ASN A 189 6.94 11.33 -2.69
CA ASN A 189 7.80 12.48 -2.43
C ASN A 189 8.80 12.66 -3.59
N GLU A 190 9.28 13.90 -3.79
CA GLU A 190 10.38 14.20 -4.71
C GLU A 190 11.70 13.60 -4.20
N GLY A 191 11.84 12.27 -4.30
CA GLY A 191 12.95 11.49 -3.80
C GLY A 191 12.87 10.06 -4.33
N GLN A 192 13.88 9.66 -5.11
CA GLN A 192 13.88 8.48 -5.98
C GLN A 192 14.04 7.10 -5.30
N ASP A 193 13.77 6.98 -4.00
CA ASP A 193 14.11 5.79 -3.21
C ASP A 193 12.88 4.97 -2.85
N ILE A 194 12.24 4.40 -3.87
CA ILE A 194 11.12 3.50 -3.64
C ILE A 194 11.38 2.20 -4.40
N GLY A 195 11.39 1.13 -3.59
CA GLY A 195 11.65 -0.25 -3.94
C GLY A 195 10.40 -1.08 -4.23
N ILE A 196 10.51 -2.38 -3.95
CA ILE A 196 9.43 -3.36 -3.96
C ILE A 196 8.35 -2.95 -2.95
N ARG A 197 7.11 -2.79 -3.41
CA ARG A 197 5.94 -2.52 -2.56
C ARG A 197 5.25 -3.80 -2.09
N MET A 198 5.26 -4.81 -2.95
CA MET A 198 4.54 -6.04 -2.75
C MET A 198 5.37 -7.22 -3.23
N ILE A 199 5.30 -8.34 -2.50
CA ILE A 199 5.93 -9.58 -2.89
C ILE A 199 4.89 -10.70 -2.85
N THR A 200 4.76 -11.46 -3.94
CA THR A 200 4.13 -12.78 -3.90
C THR A 200 5.20 -13.84 -3.66
N ALA A 201 5.02 -14.66 -2.63
CA ALA A 201 5.85 -15.84 -2.40
C ALA A 201 5.05 -16.97 -1.76
N ALA A 202 5.55 -18.20 -1.93
CA ALA A 202 4.94 -19.39 -1.37
C ALA A 202 5.48 -19.63 0.06
N PRO A 203 4.66 -19.54 1.12
CA PRO A 203 5.14 -19.59 2.49
C PRO A 203 5.76 -20.93 2.90
N GLU A 204 5.39 -22.03 2.24
CA GLU A 204 5.96 -23.36 2.46
C GLU A 204 7.34 -23.56 1.82
N VAL A 205 7.77 -22.65 0.95
CA VAL A 205 9.12 -22.68 0.39
C VAL A 205 10.14 -22.42 1.51
N PRO A 206 11.20 -23.24 1.63
CA PRO A 206 12.18 -23.12 2.73
C PRO A 206 12.68 -21.69 2.95
N GLY A 207 12.49 -21.20 4.18
CA GLY A 207 12.89 -19.90 4.71
C GLY A 207 12.00 -18.71 4.32
N VAL A 208 11.02 -18.86 3.42
CA VAL A 208 10.08 -17.77 3.08
C VAL A 208 9.25 -17.39 4.30
N LEU A 209 8.71 -18.37 5.04
CA LEU A 209 7.91 -18.13 6.23
C LEU A 209 8.66 -17.30 7.29
N ASP A 210 9.98 -17.42 7.39
CA ASP A 210 10.80 -16.69 8.36
C ASP A 210 11.15 -15.27 7.91
N ALA A 211 11.06 -14.98 6.61
CA ALA A 211 11.29 -13.65 6.05
C ALA A 211 10.10 -12.69 6.23
N ILE A 212 8.87 -13.22 6.36
CA ILE A 212 7.63 -12.43 6.38
C ILE A 212 7.65 -11.28 7.41
N PRO A 213 8.03 -11.51 8.69
CA PRO A 213 8.02 -10.44 9.69
C PRO A 213 8.94 -9.27 9.31
N THR A 214 10.13 -9.56 8.79
CA THR A 214 11.09 -8.53 8.37
C THR A 214 10.57 -7.75 7.16
N LEU A 215 10.02 -8.44 6.17
CA LEU A 215 9.40 -7.81 4.99
C LEU A 215 8.26 -6.87 5.42
N ARG A 216 7.37 -7.34 6.30
CA ARG A 216 6.24 -6.54 6.78
C ARG A 216 6.69 -5.33 7.60
N ASN A 217 7.69 -5.47 8.47
CA ASN A 217 8.22 -4.37 9.27
C ASN A 217 8.82 -3.25 8.41
N ARG A 218 9.32 -3.58 7.22
CA ARG A 218 9.82 -2.62 6.22
C ARG A 218 8.70 -1.99 5.37
N GLY A 219 7.44 -2.38 5.60
CA GLY A 219 6.28 -1.87 4.88
C GLY A 219 5.94 -2.62 3.59
N ILE A 220 6.59 -3.75 3.31
CA ILE A 220 6.30 -4.56 2.12
C ILE A 220 5.03 -5.37 2.38
N VAL A 221 4.09 -5.32 1.44
CA VAL A 221 2.91 -6.19 1.42
C VAL A 221 3.36 -7.60 1.04
N PHE A 222 3.12 -8.57 1.93
CA PHE A 222 3.41 -9.96 1.65
C PHE A 222 2.13 -10.68 1.23
N SER A 223 2.13 -11.18 0.01
CA SER A 223 1.02 -11.89 -0.61
C SER A 223 1.32 -13.38 -0.77
N ILE A 224 0.39 -14.23 -0.35
CA ILE A 224 0.48 -15.67 -0.54
C ILE A 224 0.00 -16.01 -1.95
N GLY A 225 0.85 -16.64 -2.76
CA GLY A 225 0.49 -17.05 -4.12
C GLY A 225 1.49 -18.05 -4.69
N HIS A 226 1.09 -18.72 -5.78
CA HIS A 226 1.88 -19.78 -6.40
C HIS A 226 2.39 -20.79 -5.37
N SER A 227 1.48 -21.21 -4.50
CA SER A 227 1.77 -21.95 -3.27
C SER A 227 0.87 -23.17 -3.21
N ASN A 228 1.40 -24.28 -2.74
CA ASN A 228 0.70 -25.50 -2.37
C ASN A 228 0.51 -25.62 -0.83
N ALA A 229 0.55 -24.49 -0.10
CA ALA A 229 0.44 -24.46 1.35
C ALA A 229 -0.85 -25.11 1.86
N ARG A 230 -0.73 -25.95 2.88
CA ARG A 230 -1.86 -26.43 3.67
C ARG A 230 -2.37 -25.33 4.60
N THR A 231 -3.58 -25.50 5.14
CA THR A 231 -4.17 -24.50 6.05
C THR A 231 -3.23 -24.13 7.20
N GLU A 232 -2.49 -25.07 7.79
CA GLU A 232 -1.59 -24.75 8.91
C GLU A 232 -0.48 -23.77 8.52
N VAL A 233 0.12 -23.95 7.33
CA VAL A 233 1.20 -23.08 6.83
C VAL A 233 0.65 -21.73 6.39
N ALA A 234 -0.50 -21.71 5.71
CA ALA A 234 -1.16 -20.49 5.28
C ALA A 234 -1.54 -19.61 6.49
N MET A 235 -2.10 -20.22 7.55
CA MET A 235 -2.42 -19.53 8.80
C MET A 235 -1.15 -19.04 9.54
N ALA A 236 -0.06 -19.81 9.50
CA ALA A 236 1.21 -19.39 10.07
C ALA A 236 1.78 -18.16 9.34
N ALA A 237 1.63 -18.09 8.01
CA ALA A 237 2.04 -16.93 7.22
C ALA A 237 1.24 -15.68 7.59
N VAL A 238 -0.08 -15.80 7.74
CA VAL A 238 -0.95 -14.69 8.20
C VAL A 238 -0.53 -14.20 9.58
N ARG A 239 -0.31 -15.09 10.54
CA ARG A 239 0.18 -14.75 11.89
C ARG A 239 1.53 -14.03 11.89
N LYS A 240 2.36 -14.29 10.87
CA LYS A 240 3.66 -13.63 10.69
C LYS A 240 3.59 -12.33 9.88
N GLY A 241 2.41 -11.93 9.41
CA GLY A 241 2.17 -10.65 8.74
C GLY A 241 1.80 -10.72 7.26
N ALA A 242 1.57 -11.91 6.69
CA ALA A 242 0.98 -12.01 5.35
C ALA A 242 -0.45 -11.46 5.36
N ASN A 243 -0.75 -10.54 4.45
CA ASN A 243 -2.00 -9.77 4.48
C ASN A 243 -2.69 -9.69 3.11
N LEU A 244 -2.24 -10.50 2.14
CA LEU A 244 -2.85 -10.58 0.82
C LEU A 244 -2.76 -12.01 0.25
N ILE A 245 -3.65 -12.31 -0.70
CA ILE A 245 -3.64 -13.55 -1.49
C ILE A 245 -3.60 -13.14 -2.95
N THR A 246 -2.58 -13.60 -3.68
CA THR A 246 -2.41 -13.30 -5.10
C THR A 246 -3.42 -14.10 -5.92
N HIS A 247 -4.11 -13.43 -6.86
CA HIS A 247 -5.06 -13.98 -7.84
C HIS A 247 -5.85 -15.21 -7.38
N LEU A 248 -6.62 -15.06 -6.30
CA LEU A 248 -7.44 -16.10 -5.65
C LEU A 248 -7.95 -17.20 -6.60
N PHE A 249 -7.82 -18.45 -6.15
CA PHE A 249 -8.01 -19.72 -6.89
C PHE A 249 -6.89 -20.12 -7.86
N ASN A 250 -6.20 -19.17 -8.49
CA ASN A 250 -5.15 -19.50 -9.45
C ASN A 250 -3.87 -19.94 -8.73
N ALA A 251 -3.19 -20.95 -9.29
CA ALA A 251 -1.91 -21.43 -8.76
C ALA A 251 -1.91 -21.74 -7.24
N MET A 252 -3.02 -22.26 -6.72
CA MET A 252 -3.17 -22.72 -5.33
C MET A 252 -3.90 -24.07 -5.25
N PRO A 253 -3.94 -24.76 -4.09
CA PRO A 253 -4.72 -25.98 -3.93
C PRO A 253 -6.21 -25.69 -4.08
N GLN A 254 -6.96 -26.69 -4.56
CA GLN A 254 -8.42 -26.59 -4.58
C GLN A 254 -8.96 -26.65 -3.15
N PHE A 255 -10.12 -26.01 -2.94
CA PHE A 255 -10.80 -26.02 -1.65
C PHE A 255 -11.26 -27.44 -1.30
N HIS A 256 -10.84 -27.94 -0.13
CA HIS A 256 -11.28 -29.24 0.38
C HIS A 256 -11.78 -29.10 1.83
N HIS A 257 -12.91 -29.72 2.15
CA HIS A 257 -13.60 -29.55 3.44
C HIS A 257 -12.77 -29.93 4.69
N ARG A 258 -11.79 -30.85 4.57
CA ARG A 258 -10.86 -31.22 5.68
C ARG A 258 -9.61 -30.36 5.76
N ASP A 259 -9.25 -29.69 4.67
CA ASP A 259 -8.06 -28.83 4.57
C ASP A 259 -8.35 -27.80 3.50
N PRO A 260 -8.95 -26.65 3.89
CA PRO A 260 -9.37 -25.64 2.93
C PRO A 260 -8.19 -24.84 2.36
N SER A 261 -6.95 -25.14 2.76
CA SER A 261 -5.72 -24.53 2.27
C SER A 261 -5.77 -22.99 2.36
N ILE A 262 -5.24 -22.28 1.37
CA ILE A 262 -5.14 -20.83 1.27
C ILE A 262 -6.53 -20.20 1.10
N ILE A 263 -7.42 -20.84 0.34
CA ILE A 263 -8.80 -20.35 0.13
C ILE A 263 -9.56 -20.30 1.47
N GLY A 264 -9.26 -21.22 2.38
CA GLY A 264 -9.82 -21.24 3.74
C GLY A 264 -9.53 -20.01 4.58
N LEU A 265 -8.50 -19.23 4.25
CA LEU A 265 -8.17 -18.00 4.96
C LEU A 265 -9.30 -16.96 4.88
N LEU A 266 -10.12 -16.99 3.83
CA LEU A 266 -11.26 -16.06 3.66
C LEU A 266 -12.35 -16.27 4.73
N GLY A 267 -12.43 -17.47 5.31
CA GLY A 267 -13.34 -17.80 6.40
C GLY A 267 -12.68 -17.76 7.78
N ALA A 268 -11.40 -17.38 7.87
CA ALA A 268 -10.69 -17.31 9.15
C ALA A 268 -11.28 -16.19 10.01
N SER A 269 -11.46 -16.46 11.31
CA SER A 269 -11.92 -15.45 12.26
C SER A 269 -10.92 -14.28 12.31
N PRO A 270 -11.38 -13.01 12.40
CA PRO A 270 -10.52 -11.86 12.66
C PRO A 270 -9.68 -12.02 13.94
N HIS A 271 -10.06 -12.91 14.85
CA HIS A 271 -9.27 -13.20 16.06
C HIS A 271 -7.98 -14.01 15.80
N CYS A 272 -7.74 -14.40 14.55
CA CYS A 272 -6.47 -15.00 14.11
C CYS A 272 -5.40 -13.96 13.74
N ASP A 273 -5.70 -12.66 13.93
CA ASP A 273 -4.78 -11.55 13.67
C ASP A 273 -3.49 -11.66 14.51
N ALA A 274 -2.42 -11.07 13.96
CA ALA A 274 -1.02 -11.15 14.37
C ALA A 274 -0.65 -10.68 15.79
N SER A 275 -1.63 -10.45 16.69
CA SER A 275 -1.35 -10.36 18.12
C SER A 275 -1.10 -11.77 18.66
N GLY A 276 0.10 -12.01 19.20
CA GLY A 276 0.58 -13.30 19.69
C GLY A 276 -0.37 -14.08 20.63
N PRO A 277 0.00 -15.31 21.01
CA PRO A 277 -0.94 -16.30 21.54
C PRO A 277 -1.64 -15.77 22.79
N THR A 278 -2.93 -15.44 22.69
CA THR A 278 -3.80 -15.56 23.85
C THR A 278 -3.82 -17.04 24.16
N ALA A 279 -3.18 -17.45 25.25
CA ALA A 279 -3.12 -18.83 25.69
C ALA A 279 -4.52 -19.45 25.56
N LEU A 280 -4.65 -20.49 24.73
CA LEU A 280 -5.83 -21.32 24.70
C LEU A 280 -6.05 -21.82 26.13
N ALA A 281 -7.06 -21.27 26.81
CA ALA A 281 -7.53 -21.82 28.06
C ALA A 281 -8.06 -23.22 27.73
N TYR A 282 -7.29 -24.25 28.11
CA TYR A 282 -7.78 -25.61 28.09
C TYR A 282 -8.93 -25.70 29.09
N VAL A 283 -10.15 -25.89 28.60
CA VAL A 283 -11.26 -26.29 29.44
C VAL A 283 -11.09 -27.78 29.72
N THR A 284 -10.56 -28.12 30.89
CA THR A 284 -10.65 -29.49 31.40
C THR A 284 -12.02 -29.69 32.01
N CYS A 285 -12.84 -30.54 31.39
CA CYS A 285 -14.07 -31.03 32.01
C CYS A 285 -13.70 -32.13 33.01
N ASP A 286 -13.83 -31.84 34.31
CA ASP A 286 -13.86 -32.87 35.35
C ASP A 286 -15.30 -33.45 35.44
N PRO A 287 -15.52 -34.76 35.67
CA PRO A 287 -16.85 -35.38 35.59
C PRO A 287 -17.85 -34.96 36.69
N ALA A 288 -17.49 -34.01 37.55
CA ALA A 288 -18.39 -33.45 38.55
C ALA A 288 -18.68 -31.99 38.18
N HIS A 289 -19.89 -31.71 37.71
CA HIS A 289 -20.41 -30.42 37.27
C HIS A 289 -20.12 -29.25 38.25
N THR A 290 -18.95 -28.62 38.18
CA THR A 290 -18.67 -27.31 38.77
C THR A 290 -17.64 -26.58 37.91
N ILE A 291 -18.03 -25.46 37.29
CA ILE A 291 -17.11 -24.60 36.53
C ILE A 291 -16.40 -23.68 37.53
N GLN A 292 -15.10 -23.89 37.74
CA GLN A 292 -14.22 -22.93 38.44
C GLN A 292 -13.22 -22.34 37.43
N LEU A 293 -13.16 -21.00 37.38
CA LEU A 293 -12.16 -20.27 36.61
C LEU A 293 -10.91 -20.08 37.48
N GLU A 294 -9.92 -20.96 37.33
CA GLU A 294 -8.61 -20.73 37.95
C GLU A 294 -7.69 -19.96 36.98
N ARG A 295 -7.19 -18.79 37.42
CA ARG A 295 -6.08 -18.11 36.76
C ARG A 295 -4.79 -18.84 37.14
N GLY A 296 -4.11 -19.41 36.15
CA GLY A 296 -2.80 -20.04 36.34
C GLY A 296 -1.81 -19.09 37.02
N ALA A 297 -1.25 -19.52 38.15
CA ALA A 297 -0.30 -18.77 38.95
C ALA A 297 1.04 -18.59 38.21
N THR A 298 1.53 -17.36 38.16
CA THR A 298 2.92 -17.05 37.85
C THR A 298 3.78 -17.28 39.10
N SER A 299 4.70 -18.23 39.02
CA SER A 299 5.72 -18.48 40.05
C SER A 299 6.72 -17.31 40.18
N PRO A 300 7.09 -16.86 41.41
CA PRO A 300 8.15 -15.89 41.63
C PRO A 300 9.40 -16.53 42.26
N THR A 301 10.58 -16.26 41.71
CA THR A 301 11.91 -16.38 42.35
C THR A 301 12.89 -15.48 41.57
N SER A 302 13.79 -14.66 42.14
CA SER A 302 14.16 -14.37 43.52
C SER A 302 15.17 -13.19 43.54
N SER A 303 15.04 -12.36 44.58
CA SER A 303 16.07 -11.67 45.38
C SER A 303 17.11 -10.74 44.74
N ASN A 304 16.99 -9.45 45.09
CA ASN A 304 17.86 -8.69 46.01
C ASN A 304 17.35 -7.24 45.99
N GLY A 305 17.05 -6.51 47.06
CA GLY A 305 17.41 -6.56 48.46
C GLY A 305 17.46 -5.09 48.92
N PHE A 306 17.08 -4.82 50.16
CA PHE A 306 17.23 -3.54 50.89
C PHE A 306 16.18 -2.42 50.75
N ASN A 307 15.22 -2.47 51.67
CA ASN A 307 14.88 -1.48 52.71
C ASN A 307 14.92 0.03 52.43
N GLY A 308 13.81 0.69 52.81
CA GLY A 308 13.79 2.05 53.37
C GLY A 308 12.63 2.90 52.83
N SER A 309 11.40 2.71 53.28
CA SER A 309 10.76 3.44 54.39
C SER A 309 10.46 4.94 54.13
N PHE A 310 9.16 5.22 54.02
CA PHE A 310 8.39 6.36 54.55
C PHE A 310 8.51 7.79 53.96
N ASN A 311 7.32 8.27 53.58
CA ASN A 311 6.64 9.52 53.99
C ASN A 311 6.32 10.58 52.92
N HIS A 312 5.02 10.62 52.60
CA HIS A 312 4.07 11.73 52.69
C HIS A 312 4.41 13.18 52.27
N SER A 313 3.36 13.76 51.66
CA SER A 313 2.96 15.18 51.54
C SER A 313 3.65 15.96 50.42
N ALA A 314 2.95 16.42 49.37
CA ALA A 314 1.77 17.28 49.23
C ALA A 314 2.10 18.79 49.21
N SER A 315 1.53 19.45 48.19
CA SER A 315 1.32 20.89 48.02
C SER A 315 2.56 21.77 47.74
N ALA A 316 2.49 22.91 47.07
CA ALA A 316 1.60 23.53 46.09
C ALA A 316 2.29 24.86 45.71
N SER A 317 2.07 25.35 44.48
CA SER A 317 2.00 26.75 44.06
C SER A 317 3.04 27.78 44.55
N SER A 318 3.67 28.53 43.63
CA SER A 318 3.23 29.90 43.28
C SER A 318 4.27 30.71 42.47
N ASN A 319 3.77 31.27 41.36
CA ASN A 319 3.91 32.61 40.79
C ASN A 319 5.22 33.45 40.78
N ALA A 320 5.22 34.29 39.73
CA ALA A 320 5.77 35.66 39.60
C ALA A 320 7.15 35.73 38.90
N SER A 321 7.22 36.08 37.62
CA SER A 321 7.10 37.41 36.98
C SER A 321 8.41 38.21 36.95
N GLY A 322 8.82 38.65 35.76
CA GLY A 322 9.47 39.95 35.60
C GLY A 322 10.82 39.99 34.86
N THR A 323 10.79 40.63 33.69
CA THR A 323 11.76 41.59 33.14
C THR A 323 12.94 41.12 32.26
N SER A 324 12.89 41.60 31.01
CA SER A 324 13.97 41.86 30.02
C SER A 324 14.61 43.25 30.32
N PRO A 325 15.78 43.68 29.80
CA PRO A 325 16.17 43.68 28.36
C PRO A 325 17.67 43.42 28.06
N ASP A 326 18.05 43.19 26.78
CA ASP A 326 18.89 44.09 25.94
C ASP A 326 19.45 43.40 24.67
N ARG A 327 19.35 44.12 23.53
CA ARG A 327 20.13 44.17 22.26
C ARG A 327 20.65 42.93 21.49
N GLY A 328 20.40 42.97 20.17
CA GLY A 328 20.80 42.01 19.11
C GLY A 328 22.29 42.02 18.68
N PRO A 329 22.66 41.50 17.48
CA PRO A 329 22.13 41.99 16.19
C PRO A 329 21.78 40.92 15.12
N HIS A 330 21.07 41.42 14.10
CA HIS A 330 20.86 40.98 12.71
C HIS A 330 21.55 39.72 12.17
N ASN A 331 20.76 38.90 11.45
CA ASN A 331 21.13 38.38 10.13
C ASN A 331 19.90 38.14 9.24
N GLU A 332 20.05 38.55 7.99
CA GLU A 332 19.10 38.51 6.88
C GLU A 332 18.73 37.07 6.50
N TRP A 333 17.45 36.82 6.18
CA TRP A 333 17.02 35.63 5.46
C TRP A 333 16.53 36.06 4.08
N THR A 334 17.32 35.72 3.06
CA THR A 334 16.99 35.77 1.65
C THR A 334 16.00 34.67 1.32
N SER A 335 14.82 35.06 0.82
CA SER A 335 13.86 34.13 0.22
C SER A 335 14.37 33.70 -1.16
N GLN A 336 14.93 32.50 -1.27
CA GLN A 336 15.06 31.84 -2.57
C GLN A 336 13.78 31.07 -2.85
N GLY A 337 13.06 31.53 -3.88
CA GLY A 337 11.89 30.85 -4.41
C GLY A 337 12.31 29.53 -5.05
N HIS A 338 11.75 28.45 -4.56
CA HIS A 338 11.70 27.19 -5.28
C HIS A 338 10.40 27.16 -6.10
N THR A 339 10.55 27.20 -7.42
CA THR A 339 9.50 26.91 -8.37
C THR A 339 9.14 25.43 -8.26
N MET A 340 7.98 25.12 -7.67
CA MET A 340 7.37 23.79 -7.78
C MET A 340 6.91 23.57 -9.22
N ALA A 341 7.28 22.43 -9.79
CA ALA A 341 6.79 22.00 -11.09
C ALA A 341 5.30 21.64 -10.96
N SER A 342 4.46 22.30 -11.76
CA SER A 342 3.03 22.01 -11.86
C SER A 342 2.83 20.65 -12.53
N SER A 343 2.34 19.64 -11.80
CA SER A 343 1.73 18.47 -12.42
C SER A 343 0.29 18.80 -12.84
N LEU A 344 -0.09 18.39 -14.06
CA LEU A 344 -1.44 18.58 -14.60
C LEU A 344 -2.29 17.35 -14.27
N MET A 345 -3.46 17.55 -13.67
CA MET A 345 -4.50 16.53 -13.54
C MET A 345 -5.22 16.31 -14.88
N GLU A 346 -5.55 15.05 -15.18
CA GLU A 346 -6.37 14.69 -16.35
C GLU A 346 -7.60 13.86 -15.99
N PHE A 347 -8.64 14.07 -16.78
CA PHE A 347 -9.94 13.42 -16.66
C PHE A 347 -10.11 12.42 -17.79
N ILE A 348 -10.35 11.16 -17.47
CA ILE A 348 -10.46 10.14 -18.50
C ILE A 348 -11.83 9.51 -18.44
N ALA A 349 -12.55 9.71 -19.54
CA ALA A 349 -13.88 9.19 -19.77
C ALA A 349 -13.75 7.83 -20.46
N THR A 350 -14.06 6.75 -19.75
CA THR A 350 -14.04 5.40 -20.29
C THR A 350 -15.46 4.99 -20.68
N ARG A 351 -15.66 4.52 -21.92
CA ARG A 351 -16.95 3.97 -22.35
C ARG A 351 -17.00 2.49 -22.03
N THR A 352 -17.94 2.10 -21.18
CA THR A 352 -18.29 0.68 -21.00
C THR A 352 -18.91 0.11 -22.28
N PRO A 353 -18.85 -1.22 -22.50
CA PRO A 353 -19.53 -1.88 -23.63
C PRO A 353 -21.05 -1.65 -23.68
N SER A 354 -21.67 -1.29 -22.54
CA SER A 354 -23.09 -0.93 -22.43
C SER A 354 -23.40 0.53 -22.79
N GLY A 355 -22.41 1.32 -23.19
CA GLY A 355 -22.58 2.71 -23.61
C GLY A 355 -22.60 3.74 -22.47
N SER A 356 -22.39 3.32 -21.22
CA SER A 356 -22.24 4.25 -20.08
C SER A 356 -20.82 4.80 -20.02
N LEU A 357 -20.69 6.11 -19.81
CA LEU A 357 -19.43 6.84 -19.79
C LEU A 357 -18.98 7.01 -18.33
N THR A 358 -17.98 6.27 -17.87
CA THR A 358 -17.43 6.44 -16.51
C THR A 358 -16.32 7.48 -16.57
N LEU A 359 -16.44 8.58 -15.82
CA LEU A 359 -15.33 9.53 -15.69
C LEU A 359 -14.51 9.15 -14.47
N LEU A 360 -13.19 9.07 -14.62
CA LEU A 360 -12.25 8.68 -13.56
C LEU A 360 -11.24 9.80 -13.36
N ILE A 361 -10.99 10.12 -12.09
CA ILE A 361 -10.05 11.18 -11.68
C ILE A 361 -8.78 10.50 -11.19
N SER A 362 -7.68 10.71 -11.91
CA SER A 362 -6.34 10.36 -11.43
C SER A 362 -5.89 11.42 -10.44
N MET A 363 -5.66 11.03 -9.18
CA MET A 363 -5.11 11.91 -8.16
C MET A 363 -3.75 11.38 -7.73
N ASP A 364 -2.72 12.23 -7.76
CA ASP A 364 -1.49 11.98 -7.02
C ASP A 364 -1.85 11.94 -5.53
N ALA A 365 -1.67 10.78 -4.90
CA ALA A 365 -2.14 10.52 -3.55
C ALA A 365 -1.35 11.32 -2.50
N PHE A 366 -1.93 12.41 -2.00
CA PHE A 366 -1.53 13.05 -0.74
C PHE A 366 -2.59 12.81 0.33
N TRP A 367 -2.35 11.80 1.17
CA TRP A 367 -3.10 11.62 2.42
C TRP A 367 -2.55 12.60 3.46
N SER A 368 -3.37 13.56 3.90
CA SER A 368 -3.07 14.33 5.11
C SER A 368 -3.34 13.45 6.34
N PRO A 369 -2.42 13.36 7.32
CA PRO A 369 -2.76 12.83 8.62
C PRO A 369 -3.67 13.86 9.33
N MET A 370 -4.89 13.48 9.66
CA MET A 370 -5.67 14.24 10.65
C MET A 370 -5.14 13.95 12.06
N PRO A 371 -5.17 14.95 12.96
CA PRO A 371 -4.45 14.95 14.24
C PRO A 371 -4.93 13.94 15.28
#